data_AF-A0A4U0Z7C3-F1
#
_entry.id   AF-A0A4U0Z7C3-F1
#
_cell.length_a   1.000
_cell.length_b   1.000
_cell.length_c   1.000
_cell.angle_alpha   90.00
_cell.angle_beta   90.00
_cell.angle_gamma   90.00
#
_symmetry.space_group_name_H-M   'P 1'
#
loop_
_entity.id
_entity.type
_entity.pdbx_description
1 polymer ?
#
loop_
_entity_poly.entity_id
_entity_poly.type
_entity_poly.pdbx_seq_one_letter_code
_entity_poly.pdbx_strand_id
1 'polypeptide(L)' 'MTARPAPFKAPDVKRAVSCALSLGLKVTGFEIGTDGRIIVHTSDAAADSADADLEKWKRSRNG' A
#
# COMPACT_ATOMS: atom_id res chain seq x y z
N MET A 1 -17.74 27.92 8.43
CA MET A 1 -17.58 27.50 7.01
C MET A 1 -17.24 26.01 7.02
N THR A 2 -18.23 25.14 6.88
CA THR A 2 -18.00 23.69 6.75
C THR A 2 -17.61 23.41 5.30
N ALA A 3 -16.33 23.06 5.08
CA ALA A 3 -15.86 22.66 3.76
C ALA A 3 -16.70 21.46 3.30
N ARG A 4 -17.46 21.63 2.21
CA ARG A 4 -18.17 20.52 1.56
C ARG A 4 -17.11 19.50 1.13
N PRO A 5 -17.17 18.25 1.56
CA PRO A 5 -16.17 17.26 1.17
C PRO A 5 -16.20 17.15 -0.36
N ALA A 6 -15.05 17.42 -0.97
CA ALA A 6 -14.91 17.37 -2.41
C ALA A 6 -15.19 15.94 -2.89
N PRO A 7 -15.88 15.75 -4.03
CA PRO A 7 -16.01 14.42 -4.62
C PRO A 7 -14.60 13.88 -4.85
N PHE A 8 -14.31 12.73 -4.24
CA PHE A 8 -13.02 12.06 -4.36
C PHE A 8 -12.63 11.95 -5.84
N LYS A 9 -11.36 12.22 -6.17
CA LYS A 9 -10.88 12.07 -7.54
C LYS A 9 -10.12 10.75 -7.64
N ALA A 10 -10.41 9.95 -8.66
CA ALA A 10 -9.67 8.70 -8.94
C ALA A 10 -8.12 8.87 -8.95
N PRO A 11 -7.55 9.99 -9.43
CA PRO A 11 -6.12 10.28 -9.29
C PRO A 11 -5.59 10.25 -7.85
N ASP A 12 -6.38 10.69 -6.88
CA ASP A 12 -5.95 10.80 -5.48
C ASP A 12 -5.86 9.41 -4.83
N VAL A 13 -6.77 8.51 -5.18
CA VAL A 13 -6.72 7.09 -4.77
C VAL A 13 -5.46 6.43 -5.34
N LYS A 14 -5.17 6.67 -6.62
CA LYS A 14 -3.97 6.11 -7.27
C LYS A 14 -2.68 6.61 -6.61
N ARG A 15 -2.64 7.89 -6.21
CA ARG A 15 -1.51 8.45 -5.45
C ARG A 15 -1.37 7.83 -4.06
N ALA A 16 -2.46 7.70 -3.32
CA ALA A 16 -2.45 7.11 -1.98
C ALA A 16 -1.95 5.65 -2.00
N VAL A 17 -2.45 4.85 -2.94
CA VAL A 17 -2.00 3.46 -3.13
C VAL A 17 -0.53 3.40 -3.56
N SER A 18 -0.10 4.27 -4.48
CA SER A 18 1.30 4.30 -4.91
C SER A 18 2.25 4.68 -3.77
N CYS A 19 1.87 5.61 -2.90
CA CYS A 19 2.66 5.95 -1.72
C CYS A 19 2.79 4.75 -0.76
N ALA A 20 1.70 4.04 -0.48
CA ALA A 20 1.74 2.84 0.36
C ALA A 20 2.65 1.75 -0.23
N LEU A 21 2.59 1.52 -1.54
CA LEU A 21 3.48 0.58 -2.23
C LEU A 21 4.94 1.03 -2.20
N SER A 22 5.23 2.32 -2.38
CA SER A 22 6.60 2.85 -2.28
C SER A 22 7.20 2.71 -0.89
N LEU A 23 6.36 2.66 0.15
CA LEU A 23 6.77 2.39 1.54
C LEU A 23 6.96 0.90 1.84
N GLY A 24 6.80 0.02 0.84
CA GLY A 24 6.88 -1.43 1.01
C GLY A 24 5.68 -2.03 1.75
N LEU A 25 4.62 -1.25 1.96
CA LEU A 25 3.41 -1.72 2.61
C LEU A 25 2.57 -2.52 1.61
N LYS A 26 2.09 -3.68 2.05
CA LYS A 26 1.20 -4.51 1.25
C LYS A 26 -0.23 -3.98 1.38
N VAL A 27 -0.71 -3.35 0.31
CA VAL A 27 -2.08 -2.82 0.25
C VAL A 27 -3.07 -3.98 0.12
N THR A 28 -4.01 -4.08 1.06
CA THR A 28 -5.07 -5.11 1.08
C THR A 28 -6.39 -4.58 0.52
N GLY A 29 -6.60 -3.27 0.57
CA GLY A 29 -7.79 -2.62 0.03
C GLY A 29 -7.76 -1.11 0.27
N PHE A 30 -8.81 -0.44 -0.20
CA PHE A 30 -9.02 0.97 0.12
C PHE A 30 -10.52 1.24 0.30
N GLU A 31 -10.83 2.13 1.25
CA GLU A 31 -12.18 2.63 1.48
C GLU A 31 -12.23 4.13 1.16
N ILE A 32 -13.34 4.53 0.55
CA ILE A 32 -13.63 5.93 0.25
C ILE A 32 -14.84 6.32 1.07
N GLY A 33 -14.61 7.15 2.08
CA GLY A 33 -15.67 7.70 2.92
C GLY A 33 -16.55 8.68 2.15
N THR A 34 -17.82 8.78 2.55
CA THR A 34 -18.77 9.77 2.02
C THR A 34 -18.36 11.22 2.34
N ASP A 35 -17.41 11.38 3.26
CA ASP A 35 -16.72 12.62 3.61
C ASP A 35 -15.47 12.90 2.75
N GLY A 36 -15.22 12.11 1.70
CA GLY A 36 -14.09 12.28 0.80
C GLY A 36 -12.75 11.81 1.36
N ARG A 37 -12.74 11.13 2.52
CA ARG A 37 -11.51 10.50 3.05
C ARG A 37 -11.18 9.23 2.28
N ILE A 38 -9.89 9.03 2.01
CA ILE A 38 -9.36 7.82 1.39
C ILE A 38 -8.56 7.08 2.46
N ILE A 39 -9.03 5.91 2.88
CA ILE A 39 -8.36 5.05 3.84
C ILE A 39 -7.74 3.89 3.05
N VAL A 40 -6.42 3.80 3.03
CA VAL A 40 -5.71 2.67 2.42
C VAL A 40 -5.44 1.66 3.52
N HIS A 41 -6.03 0.48 3.38
CA HIS A 41 -5.80 -0.64 4.28
C HIS A 41 -4.52 -1.33 3.86
N THR A 42 -3.58 -1.43 4.80
CA THR A 42 -2.31 -2.13 4.61
C THR A 42 -2.23 -3.26 5.62
N SER A 43 -1.88 -4.46 5.17
CA SER A 43 -1.43 -5.49 6.12
C SER A 43 -0.04 -5.15 6.61
N ASP A 44 0.37 -5.72 7.75
CA ASP A 44 1.78 -5.74 8.14
C ASP A 44 2.62 -6.02 6.91
N ALA A 45 3.59 -5.14 6.64
CA ALA A 45 4.59 -5.39 5.62
C ALA A 45 5.15 -6.77 5.96
N ALA A 46 5.01 -7.73 5.02
CA ALA A 46 5.64 -9.01 5.20
C ALA A 46 7.11 -8.72 5.52
N ALA A 47 7.54 -9.07 6.72
CA ALA A 47 8.92 -8.92 7.13
C ALA A 47 9.79 -9.53 6.03
N ASP A 48 10.62 -8.68 5.45
CA ASP A 48 11.76 -9.03 4.63
C ASP A 48 11.47 -9.83 3.36
N SER A 49 10.84 -9.19 2.38
CA SER A 49 10.98 -9.61 0.97
C SER A 49 12.46 -9.73 0.56
N ALA A 50 13.34 -8.88 1.13
CA ALA A 50 14.78 -8.96 0.94
C ALA A 50 15.39 -10.25 1.52
N ASP A 51 14.97 -10.69 2.70
CA ASP A 51 15.45 -11.95 3.29
C ASP A 51 14.89 -13.16 2.55
N ALA A 52 13.63 -13.10 2.09
CA ALA A 52 13.04 -14.16 1.28
C ALA A 52 13.80 -14.36 -0.06
N ASP A 53 14.25 -13.27 -0.69
CA ASP A 53 15.08 -13.32 -1.90
C ASP A 53 16.52 -13.78 -1.60
N LEU A 54 17.09 -13.37 -0.47
CA LEU A 54 18.39 -13.86 -0.01
C LEU A 54 18.37 -15.37 0.28
N GLU A 55 17.31 -15.87 0.92
CA GLU A 55 17.12 -17.30 1.21
C GLU A 55 16.91 -18.11 -0.07
N LYS A 56 16.19 -17.58 -1.07
CA LYS A 56 16.11 -18.18 -2.40
C LYS A 56 17.48 -18.27 -3.07
N TRP A 57 18.27 -17.19 -3.03
CA TRP A 57 19.61 -17.17 -3.61
C TRP A 57 20.55 -18.18 -2.92
N LYS A 58 20.53 -18.24 -1.58
CA LYS A 58 21.32 -19.22 -0.81
C LYS A 58 20.99 -20.65 -1.21
N ARG A 59 19.70 -21.00 -1.31
CA ARG A 59 19.28 -22.35 -1.74
C ARG A 59 19.69 -22.67 -3.17
N SER A 60 19.67 -21.70 -4.07
CA SER A 60 20.09 -21.89 -5.47
C SER A 60 21.60 -22.10 -5.65
N ARG A 61 22.42 -21.73 -4.66
CA ARG A 61 23.90 -21.80 -4.77
C ARG A 61 24.52 -22.96 -3.98
N ASN A 62 23.75 -23.60 -3.11
CA ASN A 62 24.18 -24.70 -2.24
C ASN A 62 23.55 -26.07 -2.62
N GLY A 63 22.95 -26.18 -3.82
CA GLY A 63 22.43 -27.41 -4.39
C GLY A 63 23.29 -27.92 -5.54
#